data_AF-A0A4Q3A9G9-F1
#
_entry.id   AF-A0A4Q3A9G9-F1
#
_cell.length_a   1.000
_cell.length_b   1.000
_cell.length_c   1.000
_cell.angle_alpha   90.00
_cell.angle_beta   90.00
_cell.angle_gamma   90.00
#
_symmetry.space_group_name_H-M   'P 1'
#
loop_
_entity.id
_entity.type
_entity.pdbx_description
1 polymer ?
#
loop_
_entity_poly.entity_id
_entity_poly.type
_entity_poly.pdbx_seq_one_letter_code
_entity_poly.pdbx_strand_id
1 'polypeptide(L)'
;MHTRKHHRMPATRLLALHVLRGLNSLEASTLAKALQDRNADVRAGAVRLCAIAEANPGLVSALVNDPSARVRAEVAWAFVSRPAGEKQNALVTLLDHAEEPWLRHATLAAAGNDLESVLGALDKRNPQRAAELRQLFGKKQTAAAALPTLSPASPRAEAIAMYQPALTLTGNATKGRATFETRCAVCHRFAGRGTGVGPDLDASRLAGREKLLGNILEPSREITAGYPLGLLETRSGETVLGILTNETPAGITLRIAGGVDRVVRRSEIAKVERPARSLMPEGLEAGLSPQEMADLLEFLTSGGPSVP
;
A
#
# COMPACT_ATOMS: atom_id res chain seq x y z
N MET A 1 -23.54 30.18 -7.27
CA MET A 1 -24.48 29.02 -7.14
C MET A 1 -24.49 28.27 -8.47
N HIS A 2 -23.69 27.21 -8.62
CA HIS A 2 -23.83 26.26 -9.73
C HIS A 2 -23.88 24.84 -9.15
N THR A 3 -24.86 24.11 -9.65
CA THR A 3 -25.54 22.98 -9.01
C THR A 3 -24.66 21.74 -8.81
N ARG A 4 -24.64 21.23 -7.58
CA ARG A 4 -24.23 19.87 -7.20
C ARG A 4 -25.12 18.83 -7.93
N LYS A 5 -24.86 18.56 -9.22
CA LYS A 5 -25.50 17.46 -9.96
C LYS A 5 -24.54 16.27 -9.99
N HIS A 6 -25.02 15.12 -9.52
CA HIS A 6 -24.31 13.84 -9.58
C HIS A 6 -23.87 13.53 -11.01
N HIS A 7 -22.59 13.73 -11.32
CA HIS A 7 -22.03 13.39 -12.63
C HIS A 7 -22.15 11.87 -12.85
N ARG A 8 -22.60 11.42 -14.03
CA ARG A 8 -22.92 9.99 -14.26
C ARG A 8 -21.70 9.07 -14.12
N MET A 9 -20.52 9.54 -14.49
CA MET A 9 -19.28 8.76 -14.54
C MET A 9 -18.55 8.72 -13.18
N PRO A 10 -18.29 7.52 -12.61
CA PRO A 10 -17.56 7.36 -11.35
C PRO A 10 -16.18 8.03 -11.31
N ALA A 11 -15.40 7.87 -12.38
CA ALA A 11 -14.06 8.45 -12.50
C ALA A 11 -14.07 9.98 -12.34
N THR A 12 -15.06 10.67 -12.92
CA THR A 12 -15.20 12.12 -12.78
C THR A 12 -15.51 12.53 -11.34
N ARG A 13 -16.37 11.77 -10.65
CA ARG A 13 -16.71 12.05 -9.24
C ARG A 13 -15.50 11.83 -8.34
N LEU A 14 -14.75 10.75 -8.56
CA LEU A 14 -13.51 10.47 -7.84
C LEU A 14 -12.44 11.55 -8.08
N LEU A 15 -12.23 11.95 -9.33
CA LEU A 15 -11.31 13.02 -9.69
C LEU A 15 -11.71 14.34 -9.05
N ALA A 16 -13.01 14.67 -9.05
CA ALA A 16 -13.51 15.89 -8.41
C ALA A 16 -13.19 15.94 -6.92
N LEU A 17 -13.25 14.80 -6.20
CA LEU A 17 -12.85 14.74 -4.79
C LEU A 17 -11.35 15.07 -4.60
N HIS A 18 -10.49 14.56 -5.48
CA HIS A 18 -9.05 14.83 -5.43
C HIS A 18 -8.73 16.28 -5.77
N VAL A 19 -9.41 16.85 -6.77
CA VAL A 19 -9.29 18.27 -7.13
C VAL A 19 -9.75 19.16 -5.97
N LEU A 20 -10.93 18.91 -5.41
CA LEU A 20 -11.44 19.67 -4.27
C LEU A 20 -10.49 19.61 -3.07
N ARG A 21 -9.89 18.44 -2.81
CA ARG A 21 -8.86 18.31 -1.77
C ARG A 21 -7.61 19.11 -2.09
N GLY A 22 -7.08 19.01 -3.31
CA GLY A 22 -5.90 19.76 -3.74
C GLY A 22 -6.11 21.28 -3.66
N LEU A 23 -7.35 21.74 -3.83
CA LEU A 23 -7.76 23.12 -3.66
C LEU A 23 -8.13 23.49 -2.20
N ASN A 24 -7.89 22.61 -1.22
CA ASN A 24 -8.31 22.77 0.18
C ASN A 24 -9.79 23.13 0.35
N SER A 25 -10.64 22.71 -0.60
CA SER A 25 -12.06 23.03 -0.69
C SER A 25 -12.95 21.78 -0.50
N LEU A 26 -12.36 20.67 -0.02
CA LEU A 26 -13.09 19.44 0.23
C LEU A 26 -13.87 19.53 1.55
N GLU A 27 -15.16 19.83 1.45
CA GLU A 27 -16.06 19.83 2.60
C GLU A 27 -16.34 18.42 3.14
N ALA A 28 -16.48 18.29 4.47
CA ALA A 28 -16.92 17.05 5.12
C ALA A 28 -18.28 16.56 4.59
N SER A 29 -19.18 17.48 4.21
CA SER A 29 -20.49 17.15 3.62
C SER A 29 -20.36 16.47 2.25
N THR A 30 -19.35 16.86 1.46
CA THR A 30 -19.06 16.29 0.15
C THR A 30 -18.43 14.91 0.30
N LEU A 31 -17.53 14.76 1.27
CA LEU A 31 -16.90 13.49 1.61
C LEU A 31 -17.93 12.46 2.11
N ALA A 32 -18.83 12.87 3.01
CA ALA A 32 -19.92 12.01 3.50
C ALA A 32 -20.84 11.52 2.37
N LYS A 33 -21.15 12.37 1.38
CA LYS A 33 -21.91 11.97 0.19
C LYS A 33 -21.14 10.97 -0.68
N ALA A 34 -19.84 11.15 -0.83
CA ALA A 34 -19.00 10.25 -1.62
C ALA A 34 -18.83 8.86 -0.97
N LEU A 35 -18.82 8.80 0.36
CA LEU A 35 -18.85 7.54 1.11
C LEU A 35 -20.14 6.74 0.88
N GLN A 36 -21.23 7.39 0.48
CA GLN A 36 -22.51 6.75 0.17
C GLN A 36 -22.71 6.56 -1.36
N ASP A 37 -21.67 6.76 -2.18
CA ASP A 37 -21.81 6.64 -3.63
C ASP A 37 -22.17 5.21 -4.04
N ARG A 38 -23.03 5.07 -5.06
CA ARG A 38 -23.42 3.77 -5.62
C ARG A 38 -22.22 2.96 -6.17
N ASN A 39 -21.16 3.63 -6.62
CA ASN A 39 -19.98 2.99 -7.17
C ASN A 39 -18.89 2.78 -6.11
N ALA A 40 -18.36 1.56 -6.04
CA ALA A 40 -17.38 1.15 -5.05
C ALA A 40 -16.04 1.92 -5.15
N ASP A 41 -15.57 2.28 -6.35
CA ASP A 41 -14.30 3.01 -6.49
C ASP A 41 -14.40 4.44 -5.96
N VAL A 42 -15.57 5.07 -6.07
CA VAL A 42 -15.82 6.39 -5.47
C VAL A 42 -15.84 6.28 -3.95
N ARG A 43 -16.49 5.26 -3.38
CA ARG A 43 -16.49 5.02 -1.94
C ARG A 43 -15.09 4.73 -1.41
N ALA A 44 -14.35 3.83 -2.08
CA ALA A 44 -12.97 3.47 -1.75
C ALA A 44 -12.05 4.71 -1.77
N GLY A 45 -12.15 5.52 -2.80
CA GLY A 45 -11.43 6.79 -2.88
C GLY A 45 -11.81 7.78 -1.78
N ALA A 46 -13.10 7.89 -1.45
CA ALA A 46 -13.57 8.73 -0.35
C ALA A 46 -13.01 8.26 1.01
N VAL A 47 -12.99 6.96 1.28
CA VAL A 47 -12.38 6.40 2.50
C VAL A 47 -10.89 6.75 2.58
N ARG A 48 -10.15 6.63 1.48
CA ARG A 48 -8.74 7.03 1.42
C ARG A 48 -8.55 8.52 1.71
N LEU A 49 -9.45 9.37 1.22
CA LEU A 49 -9.41 10.80 1.51
C LEU A 49 -9.74 11.09 2.98
N CYS A 50 -10.66 10.35 3.61
CA CYS A 50 -10.90 10.43 5.05
C CYS A 50 -9.63 10.09 5.86
N ALA A 51 -8.91 9.04 5.45
CA ALA A 51 -7.68 8.61 6.11
C ALA A 51 -6.62 9.72 6.13
N ILE A 52 -6.42 10.38 4.99
CA ILE A 52 -5.35 11.38 4.83
C ILE A 52 -5.78 12.75 5.37
N ALA A 53 -7.08 13.06 5.41
CA ALA A 53 -7.59 14.30 5.98
C ALA A 53 -7.85 14.23 7.49
N GLU A 54 -7.41 13.15 8.16
CA GLU A 54 -7.70 12.89 9.58
C GLU A 54 -9.18 13.02 9.95
N ALA A 55 -10.07 12.69 9.00
CA ALA A 55 -11.50 12.82 9.20
C ALA A 55 -12.01 11.88 10.31
N ASN A 56 -13.20 12.20 10.83
CA ASN A 56 -13.85 11.46 11.91
C ASN A 56 -13.84 9.94 11.64
N PRO A 57 -13.23 9.13 12.52
CA PRO A 57 -13.16 7.67 12.38
C PRO A 57 -14.52 7.00 12.16
N GLY A 58 -15.59 7.54 12.76
CA GLY A 58 -16.95 7.03 12.62
C GLY A 58 -17.47 7.03 11.18
N LEU A 59 -16.99 7.93 10.32
CA LEU A 59 -17.35 7.95 8.90
C LEU A 59 -16.76 6.75 8.15
N VAL A 60 -15.55 6.34 8.51
CA VAL A 60 -14.85 5.20 7.91
C VAL A 60 -15.37 3.89 8.51
N SER A 61 -15.60 3.84 9.82
CA SER A 61 -16.19 2.69 10.52
C SER A 61 -17.55 2.28 9.95
N ALA A 62 -18.33 3.21 9.40
CA ALA A 62 -19.62 2.89 8.80
C ALA A 62 -19.53 1.96 7.56
N LEU A 63 -18.35 1.84 6.94
CA LEU A 63 -18.12 1.03 5.73
C LEU A 63 -17.41 -0.30 6.01
N VAL A 64 -17.24 -0.71 7.27
CA VAL A 64 -16.58 -2.00 7.61
C VAL A 64 -17.27 -3.21 6.98
N ASN A 65 -18.59 -3.12 6.78
CA ASN A 65 -19.42 -4.15 6.15
C ASN A 65 -19.84 -3.79 4.71
N ASP A 66 -19.12 -2.87 4.04
CA ASP A 66 -19.43 -2.51 2.65
C ASP A 66 -19.44 -3.76 1.77
N PRO A 67 -20.40 -3.93 0.84
CA PRO A 67 -20.46 -5.12 -0.02
C PRO A 67 -19.21 -5.27 -0.90
N SER A 68 -18.54 -4.17 -1.24
CA SER A 68 -17.31 -4.22 -2.01
C SER A 68 -16.12 -4.54 -1.12
N ALA A 69 -15.46 -5.64 -1.46
CA ALA A 69 -14.15 -6.00 -0.99
C ALA A 69 -13.20 -4.78 -0.98
N ARG A 70 -12.94 -4.17 -2.13
CA ARG A 70 -12.06 -3.00 -2.26
C ARG A 70 -12.34 -1.88 -1.24
N VAL A 71 -13.61 -1.60 -0.94
CA VAL A 71 -13.96 -0.55 0.03
C VAL A 71 -13.56 -0.95 1.44
N ARG A 72 -13.83 -2.21 1.85
CA ARG A 72 -13.37 -2.74 3.13
C ARG A 72 -11.84 -2.68 3.27
N ALA A 73 -11.11 -2.74 2.15
CA ALA A 73 -9.65 -2.54 2.11
C ALA A 73 -9.25 -1.16 2.57
N GLU A 74 -9.82 -0.16 1.92
CA GLU A 74 -9.48 1.21 2.19
C GLU A 74 -9.89 1.56 3.62
N VAL A 75 -10.95 0.94 4.15
CA VAL A 75 -11.35 1.07 5.55
C VAL A 75 -10.25 0.52 6.47
N ALA A 76 -9.75 -0.69 6.21
CA ALA A 76 -8.62 -1.24 6.98
C ALA A 76 -7.38 -0.33 6.90
N TRP A 77 -6.98 0.11 5.70
CA TRP A 77 -5.84 1.01 5.49
C TRP A 77 -6.01 2.34 6.21
N ALA A 78 -7.23 2.88 6.28
CA ALA A 78 -7.52 4.12 6.98
C ALA A 78 -7.30 4.02 8.51
N PHE A 79 -7.34 2.82 9.07
CA PHE A 79 -7.09 2.58 10.50
C PHE A 79 -5.62 2.35 10.85
N VAL A 80 -4.72 2.21 9.88
CA VAL A 80 -3.29 1.92 10.13
C VAL A 80 -2.63 2.96 11.04
N SER A 81 -2.93 4.24 10.81
CA SER A 81 -2.36 5.34 11.59
C SER A 81 -3.18 5.72 12.83
N ARG A 82 -4.23 4.96 13.16
CA ARG A 82 -5.15 5.31 14.26
C ARG A 82 -4.75 4.65 15.57
N PRO A 83 -5.04 5.29 16.72
CA PRO A 83 -4.81 4.70 18.03
C PRO A 83 -5.54 3.36 18.22
N ALA A 84 -4.95 2.45 19.00
CA ALA A 84 -5.48 1.10 19.25
C ALA A 84 -6.95 1.06 19.66
N GLY A 85 -7.36 1.97 20.56
CA GLY A 85 -8.74 2.05 21.06
C GLY A 85 -9.78 2.40 20.00
N GLU A 86 -9.39 3.12 18.95
CA GLU A 86 -10.32 3.56 17.89
C GLU A 86 -10.47 2.54 16.76
N LYS A 87 -9.46 1.69 16.55
CA LYS A 87 -9.44 0.72 15.44
C LYS A 87 -9.90 -0.69 15.82
N GLN A 88 -9.80 -1.09 17.10
CA GLN A 88 -10.01 -2.49 17.51
C GLN A 88 -11.35 -3.07 17.01
N ASN A 89 -12.48 -2.38 17.25
CA ASN A 89 -13.80 -2.87 16.86
C ASN A 89 -13.93 -3.01 15.33
N ALA A 90 -13.46 -2.02 14.58
CA ALA A 90 -13.50 -2.05 13.12
C ALA A 90 -12.68 -3.22 12.55
N LEU A 91 -11.47 -3.43 13.08
CA LEU A 91 -10.60 -4.53 12.65
C LEU A 91 -11.19 -5.90 12.98
N VAL A 92 -11.78 -6.08 14.17
CA VAL A 92 -12.46 -7.33 14.53
C VAL A 92 -13.60 -7.64 13.57
N THR A 93 -14.39 -6.64 13.15
CA THR A 93 -15.44 -6.83 12.14
C THR A 93 -14.86 -7.17 10.76
N LEU A 94 -13.80 -6.48 10.34
CA LEU A 94 -13.14 -6.77 9.06
C LEU A 94 -12.55 -8.19 9.01
N LEU A 95 -12.13 -8.75 10.15
CA LEU A 95 -11.63 -10.13 10.23
C LEU A 95 -12.71 -11.20 10.01
N ASP A 96 -14.00 -10.87 10.11
CA ASP A 96 -15.05 -11.82 9.69
C ASP A 96 -14.95 -12.12 8.20
N HIS A 97 -14.52 -11.14 7.42
CA HIS A 97 -14.30 -11.24 5.99
C HIS A 97 -12.87 -11.65 5.63
N ALA A 98 -12.10 -12.17 6.59
CA ALA A 98 -10.71 -12.58 6.36
C ALA A 98 -10.55 -13.74 5.36
N GLU A 99 -11.62 -14.31 4.79
CA GLU A 99 -11.56 -15.31 3.71
C GLU A 99 -10.89 -14.68 2.49
N GLU A 100 -11.09 -13.37 2.34
CA GLU A 100 -10.51 -12.56 1.29
C GLU A 100 -9.05 -12.23 1.64
N PRO A 101 -8.07 -12.75 0.88
CA PRO A 101 -6.67 -12.61 1.25
C PRO A 101 -6.25 -11.14 1.40
N TRP A 102 -6.70 -10.28 0.49
CA TRP A 102 -6.31 -8.87 0.50
C TRP A 102 -6.87 -8.11 1.72
N LEU A 103 -8.08 -8.45 2.20
CA LEU A 103 -8.68 -7.84 3.39
C LEU A 103 -7.99 -8.31 4.65
N ARG A 104 -7.64 -9.60 4.69
CA ARG A 104 -6.81 -10.17 5.75
C ARG A 104 -5.51 -9.37 5.89
N HIS A 105 -4.76 -9.18 4.81
CA HIS A 105 -3.50 -8.43 4.83
C HIS A 105 -3.67 -6.97 5.28
N ALA A 106 -4.66 -6.24 4.75
CA ALA A 106 -4.89 -4.85 5.12
C ALA A 106 -5.29 -4.71 6.60
N THR A 107 -6.13 -5.63 7.10
CA THR A 107 -6.57 -5.65 8.50
C THR A 107 -5.43 -5.98 9.46
N LEU A 108 -4.50 -6.86 9.05
CA LEU A 108 -3.29 -7.16 9.80
C LEU A 108 -2.31 -5.98 9.85
N ALA A 109 -2.08 -5.34 8.72
CA ALA A 109 -1.24 -4.14 8.65
C ALA A 109 -1.80 -3.04 9.55
N ALA A 110 -3.13 -2.90 9.59
CA ALA A 110 -3.81 -1.96 10.47
C ALA A 110 -3.77 -2.34 11.95
N ALA A 111 -3.82 -3.64 12.27
CA ALA A 111 -3.66 -4.13 13.62
C ALA A 111 -2.25 -3.84 14.17
N GLY A 112 -1.20 -4.04 13.36
CA GLY A 112 0.18 -3.78 13.78
C GLY A 112 0.53 -4.51 15.07
N ASN A 113 1.05 -3.79 16.07
CA ASN A 113 1.40 -4.35 17.37
C ASN A 113 0.18 -4.79 18.21
N ASP A 114 -1.02 -4.34 17.84
CA ASP A 114 -2.26 -4.67 18.56
C ASP A 114 -2.87 -6.01 18.10
N LEU A 115 -2.18 -6.76 17.23
CA LEU A 115 -2.71 -7.96 16.60
C LEU A 115 -3.24 -8.99 17.61
N GLU A 116 -2.51 -9.28 18.69
CA GLU A 116 -2.99 -10.23 19.72
C GLU A 116 -4.19 -9.69 20.48
N SER A 117 -4.29 -8.37 20.69
CA SER A 117 -5.46 -7.73 21.30
C SER A 117 -6.69 -7.83 20.39
N VAL A 118 -6.51 -7.63 19.08
CA VAL A 118 -7.56 -7.78 18.07
C VAL A 118 -7.99 -9.24 17.94
N LEU A 119 -7.03 -10.18 17.88
CA LEU A 119 -7.32 -11.62 17.84
C LEU A 119 -7.97 -12.11 19.12
N GLY A 120 -7.58 -11.59 20.29
CA GLY A 120 -8.24 -11.88 21.58
C GLY A 120 -9.67 -11.33 21.64
N ALA A 121 -9.94 -10.17 21.04
CA ALA A 121 -11.31 -9.66 20.91
C ALA A 121 -12.14 -10.48 19.92
N LEU A 122 -11.54 -10.91 18.80
CA LEU A 122 -12.17 -11.83 17.86
C LEU A 122 -12.45 -13.19 18.51
N ASP A 123 -11.54 -13.70 19.35
CA ASP A 123 -11.68 -14.98 20.04
C ASP A 123 -12.93 -15.05 20.90
N LYS A 124 -13.28 -13.95 21.59
CA LYS A 124 -14.52 -13.83 22.38
C LYS A 124 -15.79 -13.89 21.52
N ARG A 125 -15.69 -13.52 20.25
CA ARG A 125 -16.83 -13.41 19.32
C ARG A 125 -16.95 -14.61 18.39
N ASN A 126 -15.82 -15.11 17.89
CA ASN A 126 -15.69 -16.25 16.98
C ASN A 126 -14.36 -16.98 17.25
N PRO A 127 -14.35 -17.92 18.22
CA PRO A 127 -13.14 -18.65 18.64
C PRO A 127 -12.52 -19.48 17.51
N GLN A 128 -13.35 -20.08 16.65
CA GLN A 128 -12.89 -20.91 15.53
C GLN A 128 -12.09 -20.08 14.53
N ARG A 129 -12.60 -18.90 14.16
CA ARG A 129 -11.93 -18.00 13.24
C ARG A 129 -10.66 -17.40 13.82
N ALA A 130 -10.67 -17.05 15.11
CA ALA A 130 -9.47 -16.58 15.79
C ALA A 130 -8.38 -17.67 15.84
N ALA A 131 -8.74 -18.93 16.08
CA ALA A 131 -7.79 -20.04 16.05
C ALA A 131 -7.20 -20.28 14.66
N GLU A 132 -8.03 -20.26 13.61
CA GLU A 132 -7.58 -20.37 12.22
C GLU A 132 -6.59 -19.26 11.86
N LEU A 133 -6.92 -18.01 12.20
CA LEU A 133 -6.08 -16.86 11.97
C LEU A 133 -4.76 -16.96 12.76
N ARG A 134 -4.79 -17.35 14.04
CA ARG A 134 -3.56 -17.62 14.81
C ARG A 134 -2.69 -18.71 14.19
N GLN A 135 -3.29 -19.77 13.64
CA GLN A 135 -2.54 -20.82 12.96
C GLN A 135 -1.90 -20.33 11.65
N LEU A 136 -2.62 -19.49 10.90
CA LEU A 136 -2.11 -18.84 9.69
C LEU A 136 -0.96 -17.85 10.00
N PHE A 137 -0.99 -17.19 11.16
CA PHE A 137 0.01 -16.19 11.55
C PHE A 137 1.15 -16.72 12.44
N GLY A 138 0.98 -17.88 13.08
CA GLY A 138 1.95 -18.49 14.00
C GLY A 138 3.15 -19.20 13.33
N LYS A 139 3.11 -19.43 12.02
CA LYS A 139 4.27 -19.97 11.28
C LYS A 139 5.29 -18.85 11.00
N LYS A 140 6.27 -18.70 11.90
CA LYS A 140 7.50 -17.92 11.66
C LYS A 140 8.18 -18.38 10.37
N GLN A 141 8.30 -17.50 9.38
CA GLN A 141 9.17 -17.70 8.22
C GLN A 141 10.62 -17.45 8.66
N THR A 142 11.45 -18.51 8.67
CA THR A 142 12.90 -18.43 8.83
C THR A 142 13.59 -18.60 7.49
N ALA A 143 14.61 -17.79 7.24
CA ALA A 143 15.35 -17.71 5.98
C ALA A 143 16.32 -18.89 5.71
N ALA A 144 16.63 -19.06 4.41
CA ALA A 144 17.83 -19.63 3.78
C ALA A 144 18.01 -21.16 3.66
N ALA A 145 17.81 -21.66 2.43
CA ALA A 145 18.58 -22.68 1.68
C ALA A 145 17.68 -23.18 0.52
N ALA A 146 18.04 -23.31 -0.76
CA ALA A 146 19.21 -23.04 -1.59
C ALA A 146 18.71 -23.04 -3.05
N LEU A 147 19.33 -22.28 -3.97
CA LEU A 147 19.08 -22.43 -5.43
C LEU A 147 19.52 -23.83 -5.88
N PRO A 148 18.76 -24.54 -6.75
CA PRO A 148 18.85 -24.29 -8.21
C PRO A 148 17.56 -24.57 -9.01
N THR A 149 17.59 -24.20 -10.29
CA THR A 149 16.72 -24.69 -11.38
C THR A 149 15.21 -24.36 -11.30
N LEU A 150 14.77 -23.43 -12.17
CA LEU A 150 13.38 -23.13 -12.58
C LEU A 150 12.24 -24.03 -11.99
N SER A 151 11.82 -23.78 -10.73
CA SER A 151 10.53 -24.13 -10.02
C SER A 151 10.74 -24.02 -8.48
N PRO A 152 9.73 -24.05 -7.56
CA PRO A 152 8.26 -23.97 -7.67
C PRO A 152 7.63 -22.81 -6.83
N ALA A 153 6.37 -22.46 -7.15
CA ALA A 153 5.44 -21.53 -6.47
C ALA A 153 6.05 -20.40 -5.60
N SER A 154 6.22 -19.22 -6.22
CA SER A 154 6.29 -17.94 -5.53
C SER A 154 5.20 -17.84 -4.43
N PRO A 155 5.46 -17.23 -3.27
CA PRO A 155 4.41 -16.91 -2.28
C PRO A 155 3.33 -15.97 -2.85
N ARG A 156 3.57 -15.39 -4.02
CA ARG A 156 2.67 -14.57 -4.82
C ARG A 156 2.23 -15.27 -6.11
N ALA A 157 2.28 -16.60 -6.18
CA ALA A 157 1.95 -17.38 -7.38
C ALA A 157 0.55 -17.03 -7.95
N GLU A 158 -0.44 -16.80 -7.09
CA GLU A 158 -1.78 -16.37 -7.51
C GLU A 158 -1.76 -14.98 -8.17
N ALA A 159 -1.03 -14.02 -7.62
CA ALA A 159 -0.88 -12.70 -8.19
C ALA A 159 -0.11 -12.77 -9.52
N ILE A 160 0.96 -13.55 -9.58
CA ILE A 160 1.70 -13.81 -10.81
C ILE A 160 0.77 -14.39 -11.87
N ALA A 161 0.00 -15.43 -11.56
CA ALA A 161 -0.96 -16.01 -12.50
C ALA A 161 -2.03 -15.00 -12.94
N MET A 162 -2.54 -14.18 -12.02
CA MET A 162 -3.55 -13.17 -12.32
C MET A 162 -3.05 -12.08 -13.26
N TYR A 163 -1.81 -11.62 -13.09
CA TYR A 163 -1.25 -10.51 -13.86
C TYR A 163 -0.33 -10.93 -15.00
N GLN A 164 0.01 -12.21 -15.13
CA GLN A 164 0.77 -12.75 -16.27
C GLN A 164 0.17 -12.36 -17.64
N PRO A 165 -1.17 -12.35 -17.84
CA PRO A 165 -1.75 -11.87 -19.10
C PRO A 165 -1.38 -10.43 -19.47
N ALA A 166 -1.03 -9.58 -18.49
CA ALA A 166 -0.63 -8.20 -18.75
C ALA A 166 0.62 -8.07 -19.63
N LEU A 167 1.45 -9.12 -19.71
CA LEU A 167 2.66 -9.14 -20.52
C LEU A 167 2.35 -9.12 -22.02
N THR A 168 1.23 -9.73 -22.44
CA THR A 168 0.85 -9.87 -23.85
C THR A 168 -0.21 -8.86 -24.30
N LEU A 169 -0.90 -8.22 -23.36
CA LEU A 169 -1.87 -7.17 -23.66
C LEU A 169 -1.18 -5.89 -24.17
N THR A 170 -1.79 -5.24 -25.15
CA THR A 170 -1.39 -3.91 -25.59
C THR A 170 -1.77 -2.88 -24.51
N GLY A 171 -0.76 -2.25 -23.92
CA GLY A 171 -0.97 -1.23 -22.90
C GLY A 171 -1.17 0.18 -23.48
N ASN A 172 -1.73 1.06 -22.66
CA ASN A 172 -1.86 2.48 -22.93
C ASN A 172 -1.02 3.29 -21.93
N ALA A 173 0.07 3.89 -22.40
CA ALA A 173 1.00 4.66 -21.57
C ALA A 173 0.34 5.85 -20.84
N THR A 174 -0.69 6.48 -21.42
CA THR A 174 -1.40 7.60 -20.76
C THR A 174 -2.21 7.13 -19.56
N LYS A 175 -2.87 5.96 -19.67
CA LYS A 175 -3.57 5.34 -18.53
C LYS A 175 -2.59 4.80 -17.51
N GLY A 176 -1.50 4.17 -17.97
CA GLY A 176 -0.44 3.67 -17.10
C GLY A 176 0.21 4.74 -16.24
N ARG A 177 0.37 5.95 -16.79
CA ARG A 177 0.84 7.12 -16.06
C ARG A 177 -0.03 7.41 -14.82
N ALA A 178 -1.36 7.35 -14.94
CA ALA A 178 -2.25 7.61 -13.81
C ALA A 178 -2.07 6.54 -12.70
N THR A 179 -1.86 5.28 -13.08
CA THR A 179 -1.55 4.20 -12.14
C THR A 179 -0.20 4.44 -11.45
N PHE A 180 0.83 4.86 -12.21
CA PHE A 180 2.14 5.21 -11.66
C PHE A 180 2.04 6.36 -10.66
N GLU A 181 1.37 7.47 -11.02
CA GLU A 181 1.24 8.67 -10.18
C GLU A 181 0.52 8.38 -8.86
N THR A 182 -0.42 7.44 -8.86
CA THR A 182 -1.21 7.11 -7.67
C THR A 182 -0.55 6.09 -6.74
N ARG A 183 0.35 5.23 -7.25
CA ARG A 183 0.90 4.09 -6.49
C ARG A 183 2.41 4.12 -6.36
N CYS A 184 3.11 4.46 -7.43
CA CYS A 184 4.57 4.29 -7.53
C CYS A 184 5.31 5.61 -7.26
N ALA A 185 4.73 6.75 -7.69
CA ALA A 185 5.34 8.07 -7.57
C ALA A 185 5.54 8.53 -6.11
N VAL A 186 4.89 7.88 -5.15
CA VAL A 186 5.09 8.12 -3.71
C VAL A 186 6.52 7.80 -3.27
N CYS A 187 7.16 6.83 -3.93
CA CYS A 187 8.50 6.36 -3.58
C CYS A 187 9.51 6.46 -4.72
N HIS A 188 9.08 6.37 -5.98
CA HIS A 188 9.97 6.28 -7.14
C HIS A 188 9.90 7.54 -8.01
N ARG A 189 11.05 7.88 -8.60
CA ARG A 189 11.12 8.83 -9.71
C ARG A 189 11.00 8.09 -11.04
N PHE A 190 10.29 8.67 -11.98
CA PHE A 190 10.23 8.22 -13.37
C PHE A 190 9.75 9.35 -14.28
N ALA A 191 10.40 9.55 -15.43
CA ALA A 191 10.04 10.60 -16.38
C ALA A 191 9.84 11.98 -15.71
N GLY A 192 10.73 12.32 -14.76
CA GLY A 192 10.69 13.58 -14.01
C GLY A 192 9.61 13.71 -12.93
N ARG A 193 8.84 12.64 -12.62
CA ARG A 193 7.74 12.65 -11.63
C ARG A 193 8.07 11.77 -10.43
N GLY A 194 7.50 12.09 -9.27
CA GLY A 194 7.57 11.28 -8.05
C GLY A 194 8.69 11.70 -7.09
N THR A 195 9.04 10.82 -6.15
CA THR A 195 10.00 11.08 -5.07
C THR A 195 11.19 10.12 -5.10
N GLY A 196 12.28 10.46 -4.41
CA GLY A 196 13.52 9.66 -4.39
C GLY A 196 13.70 8.80 -3.14
N VAL A 197 12.68 8.05 -2.73
CA VAL A 197 12.79 7.08 -1.62
C VAL A 197 13.38 5.76 -2.11
N GLY A 198 12.80 5.23 -3.19
CA GLY A 198 13.28 4.07 -3.94
C GLY A 198 14.12 4.47 -5.15
N PRO A 199 14.63 3.48 -5.91
CA PRO A 199 15.43 3.73 -7.10
C PRO A 199 14.68 4.54 -8.16
N ASP A 200 15.44 5.33 -8.92
CA ASP A 200 14.93 5.96 -10.12
C ASP A 200 14.62 4.89 -11.17
N LEU A 201 13.40 4.90 -11.69
CA LEU A 201 12.92 3.89 -12.63
C LEU A 201 13.26 4.21 -14.08
N ASP A 202 13.87 5.37 -14.38
CA ASP A 202 14.26 5.74 -15.75
C ASP A 202 15.26 4.72 -16.35
N ALA A 203 16.11 4.11 -15.52
CA ALA A 203 16.97 2.99 -15.91
C ALA A 203 16.22 1.66 -15.96
N SER A 204 15.21 1.47 -15.10
CA SER A 204 14.41 0.24 -15.01
C SER A 204 13.56 -0.02 -16.25
N ARG A 205 13.29 0.99 -17.10
CA ARG A 205 12.60 0.81 -18.39
C ARG A 205 13.27 -0.22 -19.31
N LEU A 206 14.60 -0.36 -19.21
CA LEU A 206 15.39 -1.28 -20.04
C LEU A 206 15.30 -2.74 -19.57
N ALA A 207 14.73 -2.98 -18.39
CA ALA A 207 14.62 -4.32 -17.80
C ALA A 207 13.57 -5.20 -18.51
N GLY A 208 12.66 -4.60 -19.30
CA GLY A 208 11.56 -5.30 -19.95
C GLY A 208 10.35 -5.52 -19.04
N ARG A 209 9.21 -5.81 -19.66
CA ARG A 209 7.89 -5.92 -18.98
C ARG A 209 7.87 -7.05 -17.96
N GLU A 210 8.54 -8.17 -18.26
CA GLU A 210 8.62 -9.36 -17.42
C GLU A 210 9.35 -9.08 -16.11
N LYS A 211 10.52 -8.43 -16.17
CA LYS A 211 11.29 -8.08 -14.97
C LYS A 211 10.58 -7.01 -14.16
N LEU A 212 9.98 -6.02 -14.81
CA LEU A 212 9.18 -4.99 -14.12
C LEU A 212 7.96 -5.60 -13.42
N LEU A 213 7.22 -6.48 -14.08
CA LEU A 213 6.09 -7.17 -13.48
C LEU A 213 6.53 -8.01 -12.27
N GLY A 214 7.62 -8.78 -12.41
CA GLY A 214 8.20 -9.54 -11.31
C GLY A 214 8.54 -8.67 -10.10
N ASN A 215 9.19 -7.53 -10.33
CA ASN A 215 9.56 -6.59 -9.27
C ASN A 215 8.34 -5.92 -8.62
N ILE A 216 7.27 -5.68 -9.38
CA ILE A 216 6.00 -5.13 -8.85
C ILE A 216 5.29 -6.13 -7.96
N LEU A 217 5.22 -7.39 -8.39
CA LEU A 217 4.49 -8.45 -7.69
C LEU A 217 5.28 -9.02 -6.50
N GLU A 218 6.61 -9.06 -6.61
CA GLU A 218 7.52 -9.62 -5.62
C GLU A 218 8.71 -8.67 -5.33
N PRO A 219 8.47 -7.48 -4.74
CA PRO A 219 9.52 -6.47 -4.53
C PRO A 219 10.67 -6.93 -3.62
N SER A 220 10.43 -7.90 -2.73
CA SER A 220 11.46 -8.47 -1.85
C SER A 220 12.29 -9.57 -2.51
N ARG A 221 11.92 -10.03 -3.71
CA ARG A 221 12.64 -11.10 -4.43
C ARG A 221 14.02 -10.65 -4.91
N GLU A 222 14.13 -9.39 -5.36
CA GLU A 222 15.38 -8.78 -5.80
C GLU A 222 15.45 -7.36 -5.23
N ILE A 223 16.25 -7.16 -4.18
CA ILE A 223 16.46 -5.84 -3.58
C ILE A 223 17.60 -5.15 -4.31
N THR A 224 17.33 -3.96 -4.86
CA THR A 224 18.35 -3.18 -5.58
C THR A 224 19.48 -2.77 -4.64
N ALA A 225 20.72 -2.97 -5.07
CA ALA A 225 21.90 -2.54 -4.32
C ALA A 225 21.83 -1.02 -4.02
N GLY A 226 22.18 -0.63 -2.81
CA GLY A 226 22.08 0.76 -2.36
C GLY A 226 20.73 1.18 -1.77
N TYR A 227 19.74 0.27 -1.70
CA TYR A 227 18.46 0.50 -1.02
C TYR A 227 18.21 -0.47 0.16
N PRO A 228 19.15 -0.61 1.11
CA PRO A 228 18.94 -1.49 2.27
C PRO A 228 17.87 -0.91 3.20
N LEU A 229 16.96 -1.77 3.66
CA LEU A 229 15.96 -1.40 4.66
C LEU A 229 16.61 -1.32 6.05
N GLY A 230 16.37 -0.21 6.75
CA GLY A 230 16.76 0.00 8.14
C GLY A 230 15.54 0.18 9.03
N LEU A 231 15.56 -0.50 10.18
CA LEU A 231 14.58 -0.35 11.25
C LEU A 231 15.33 0.04 12.53
N LEU A 232 15.11 1.26 13.00
CA LEU A 232 15.72 1.79 14.20
C LEU A 232 14.68 1.90 15.31
N GLU A 233 15.03 1.45 16.50
CA GLU A 233 14.29 1.72 17.72
C GLU A 233 15.09 2.72 18.55
N THR A 234 14.48 3.83 18.92
CA THR A 234 15.08 4.85 19.77
C THR A 234 14.86 4.49 21.25
N ARG A 235 15.70 5.05 22.13
CA ARG A 235 15.57 4.89 23.59
C ARG A 235 14.30 5.52 24.16
N SER A 236 13.66 6.42 23.42
CA SER A 236 12.34 6.98 23.73
C SER A 236 11.18 6.08 23.28
N GLY A 237 11.45 4.96 22.62
CA GLY A 237 10.44 4.02 22.12
C GLY A 237 9.87 4.38 20.73
N GLU A 238 10.39 5.40 20.05
CA GLU A 238 10.06 5.70 18.65
C GLU A 238 10.75 4.69 17.73
N THR A 239 10.01 4.17 16.74
CA THR A 239 10.52 3.29 15.70
C THR A 239 10.57 4.01 14.36
N VAL A 240 11.74 4.02 13.72
CA VAL A 240 11.98 4.66 12.42
C VAL A 240 12.29 3.59 11.39
N LEU A 241 11.47 3.51 10.33
CA LEU A 241 11.64 2.59 9.21
C LEU A 241 11.92 3.37 7.91
N GLY A 242 12.98 3.03 7.21
CA GLY A 242 13.34 3.69 5.94
C GLY A 242 14.55 3.06 5.26
N ILE A 243 14.97 3.64 4.13
CA ILE A 243 16.20 3.24 3.44
C ILE A 243 17.40 3.80 4.18
N LEU A 244 18.37 2.95 4.54
CA LEU A 244 19.61 3.42 5.15
C LEU A 244 20.47 4.11 4.10
N THR A 245 20.60 5.44 4.22
CA THR A 245 21.35 6.28 3.28
C THR A 245 22.73 6.65 3.81
N ASN A 246 22.90 6.66 5.14
CA ASN A 246 24.19 6.92 5.77
C ASN A 246 24.25 6.28 7.16
N GLU A 247 25.41 5.75 7.54
CA GLU A 247 25.67 5.21 8.88
C GLU A 247 27.09 5.61 9.29
N THR A 248 27.20 6.32 10.41
CA THR A 248 28.47 6.82 10.96
C THR A 248 28.51 6.56 12.47
N PRO A 249 29.69 6.69 13.12
CA PRO A 249 29.76 6.62 14.58
C PRO A 249 28.84 7.63 15.30
N ALA A 250 28.53 8.77 14.66
CA ALA A 250 27.68 9.81 15.23
C ALA A 250 26.17 9.52 15.13
N GLY A 251 25.74 8.73 14.15
CA GLY A 251 24.32 8.44 13.93
C GLY A 251 24.03 7.74 12.61
N ILE A 252 22.75 7.40 12.44
CA ILE A 252 22.21 6.73 11.25
C ILE A 252 21.20 7.66 10.59
N THR A 253 21.26 7.75 9.27
CA THR A 253 20.29 8.47 8.45
C THR A 253 19.43 7.47 7.69
N LEU A 254 18.12 7.56 7.88
CA LEU A 254 17.14 6.80 7.12
C LEU A 254 16.35 7.74 6.23
N ARG A 255 16.24 7.41 4.94
CA ARG A 255 15.26 8.03 4.04
C ARG A 255 13.91 7.35 4.21
N ILE A 256 12.96 8.09 4.75
CA ILE A 256 11.61 7.58 5.05
C ILE A 256 10.64 7.91 3.90
N ALA A 257 9.40 7.44 4.04
CA ALA A 257 8.33 7.76 3.08
C ALA A 257 8.20 9.27 2.85
N GLY A 258 7.95 9.67 1.59
CA GLY A 258 7.89 11.08 1.19
C GLY A 258 9.26 11.71 0.86
N GLY A 259 10.36 10.96 0.96
CA GLY A 259 11.69 11.42 0.54
C GLY A 259 12.45 12.23 1.60
N VAL A 260 11.99 12.19 2.85
CA VAL A 260 12.58 12.92 3.97
C VAL A 260 13.71 12.10 4.59
N ASP A 261 14.83 12.74 4.90
CA ASP A 261 15.90 12.12 5.66
C ASP A 261 15.68 12.33 7.16
N ARG A 262 15.64 11.23 7.89
CA ARG A 262 15.60 11.20 9.35
C ARG A 262 16.96 10.78 9.88
N VAL A 263 17.64 11.73 10.52
CA VAL A 263 18.88 11.47 11.26
C VAL A 263 18.53 11.10 12.69
N VAL A 264 19.04 9.96 13.15
CA VAL A 264 18.92 9.49 14.54
C VAL A 264 20.33 9.41 15.13
N ARG A 265 20.56 10.13 16.23
CA ARG A 265 21.89 10.16 16.87
C ARG A 265 22.20 8.80 17.47
N ARG A 266 23.47 8.38 17.42
CA ARG A 266 23.88 7.06 17.93
C ARG A 266 23.51 6.86 19.41
N SER A 267 23.57 7.92 20.21
CA SER A 267 23.17 7.93 21.62
C SER A 267 21.67 7.67 21.83
N GLU A 268 20.83 8.05 20.87
CA GLU A 268 19.37 7.88 20.92
C GLU A 268 18.93 6.48 20.47
N ILE A 269 19.81 5.71 19.83
CA ILE A 269 19.47 4.39 19.29
C ILE A 269 19.54 3.34 20.40
N ALA A 270 18.44 2.62 20.58
CA ALA A 270 18.35 1.43 21.42
C ALA A 270 18.66 0.16 20.62
N LYS A 271 18.11 0.05 19.40
CA LYS A 271 18.25 -1.14 18.55
C LYS A 271 18.32 -0.77 17.06
N VAL A 272 19.08 -1.56 16.31
CA VAL A 272 19.17 -1.47 14.84
C VAL A 272 18.89 -2.85 14.26
N GLU A 273 17.91 -2.92 13.37
CA GLU A 273 17.61 -4.09 12.56
C GLU A 273 17.76 -3.77 11.07
N ARG A 274 18.15 -4.78 10.30
CA ARG A 274 18.31 -4.70 8.84
C ARG A 274 17.55 -5.85 8.19
N PRO A 275 16.22 -5.74 8.06
CA PRO A 275 15.41 -6.82 7.52
C PRO A 275 15.81 -7.12 6.07
N ALA A 276 15.90 -8.40 5.71
CA ALA A 276 16.19 -8.85 4.34
C ALA A 276 14.93 -8.81 3.45
N ARG A 277 14.25 -7.66 3.41
CA ARG A 277 13.05 -7.40 2.59
C ARG A 277 13.07 -5.97 2.05
N SER A 278 12.31 -5.72 0.99
CA SER A 278 12.21 -4.38 0.40
C SER A 278 11.40 -3.42 1.27
N LEU A 279 11.68 -2.12 1.16
CA LEU A 279 10.77 -1.07 1.65
C LEU A 279 9.52 -0.94 0.76
N MET A 280 9.64 -1.34 -0.51
CA MET A 280 8.51 -1.34 -1.43
C MET A 280 7.45 -2.33 -0.93
N PRO A 281 6.21 -1.88 -0.68
CA PRO A 281 5.16 -2.75 -0.17
C PRO A 281 4.79 -3.85 -1.16
N GLU A 282 4.47 -5.04 -0.66
CA GLU A 282 3.83 -6.08 -1.46
C GLU A 282 2.33 -5.75 -1.67
N GLY A 283 1.74 -6.22 -2.77
CA GLY A 283 0.31 -6.01 -3.05
C GLY A 283 -0.02 -4.68 -3.72
N LEU A 284 0.96 -3.98 -4.29
CA LEU A 284 0.75 -2.73 -5.05
C LEU A 284 -0.13 -2.92 -6.29
N GLU A 285 -0.15 -4.12 -6.85
CA GLU A 285 -1.00 -4.55 -7.94
C GLU A 285 -2.48 -4.70 -7.53
N ALA A 286 -2.78 -4.81 -6.24
CA ALA A 286 -4.12 -5.11 -5.77
C ALA A 286 -5.16 -4.08 -6.28
N GLY A 287 -6.26 -4.61 -6.80
CA GLY A 287 -7.35 -3.81 -7.39
C GLY A 287 -7.06 -3.25 -8.77
N LEU A 288 -5.96 -3.65 -9.42
CA LEU A 288 -5.76 -3.46 -10.85
C LEU A 288 -6.37 -4.63 -11.62
N SER A 289 -6.90 -4.35 -12.79
CA SER A 289 -7.14 -5.35 -13.82
C SER A 289 -5.83 -5.71 -14.52
N PRO A 290 -5.74 -6.88 -15.18
CA PRO A 290 -4.60 -7.21 -16.04
C PRO A 290 -4.34 -6.15 -17.12
N GLN A 291 -5.38 -5.48 -17.63
CA GLN A 291 -5.22 -4.37 -18.57
C GLN A 291 -4.60 -3.14 -17.92
N GLU A 292 -5.00 -2.76 -16.70
CA GLU A 292 -4.38 -1.62 -16.00
C GLU A 292 -2.92 -1.91 -15.62
N MET A 293 -2.58 -3.16 -15.33
CA MET A 293 -1.19 -3.58 -15.19
C MET A 293 -0.45 -3.47 -16.53
N ALA A 294 -1.06 -3.89 -17.64
CA ALA A 294 -0.46 -3.78 -18.97
C ALA A 294 -0.20 -2.32 -19.37
N ASP A 295 -1.13 -1.43 -19.03
CA ASP A 295 -1.03 0.01 -19.20
C ASP A 295 0.13 0.59 -18.36
N LEU A 296 0.24 0.19 -17.08
CA LEU A 296 1.35 0.59 -16.19
C LEU A 296 2.70 0.13 -16.75
N LEU A 297 2.82 -1.14 -17.14
CA LEU A 297 4.03 -1.68 -17.75
C LEU A 297 4.39 -0.92 -19.03
N GLU A 298 3.40 -0.57 -19.86
CA GLU A 298 3.62 0.21 -21.07
C GLU A 298 4.19 1.59 -20.76
N PHE A 299 3.66 2.27 -19.75
CA PHE A 299 4.20 3.56 -19.31
C PHE A 299 5.65 3.43 -18.82
N LEU A 300 5.94 2.40 -18.02
CA LEU A 300 7.28 2.18 -17.46
C LEU A 300 8.33 1.76 -18.51
N THR A 301 7.93 1.13 -19.62
CA THR A 301 8.86 0.73 -20.69
C THR A 301 8.98 1.75 -21.82
N SER A 302 7.93 2.50 -22.12
CA SER A 302 7.93 3.49 -23.22
C SER A 302 8.68 4.79 -22.90
N GLY A 303 9.11 5.00 -21.65
CA GLY A 303 9.75 6.25 -21.20
C GLY A 303 8.77 7.40 -20.97
N GLY A 304 7.46 7.13 -21.05
CA GLY A 304 6.39 8.14 -21.06
C GLY A 304 6.42 9.01 -22.32
N PRO A 305 5.27 9.57 -22.77
CA PRO A 305 5.31 10.64 -23.75
C PRO A 305 6.11 11.81 -23.16
N SER A 306 7.14 12.28 -23.86
CA SER A 306 7.85 13.51 -23.51
C SER A 306 6.84 14.65 -23.40
N VAL A 307 6.85 15.34 -22.27
CA VAL A 307 6.04 16.57 -22.11
C VAL A 307 6.69 17.64 -23.00
N PRO A 308 5.94 18.28 -23.92
CA PRO A 308 6.43 19.46 -24.63
C PRO A 308 6.62 20.65 -23.68
#